data_AF-A0A838UQV3-F1
#
_entry.id   AF-A0A838UQV3-F1
#
_cell.length_a   1.000
_cell.length_b   1.000
_cell.length_c   1.000
_cell.angle_alpha   90.00
_cell.angle_beta   90.00
_cell.angle_gamma   90.00
#
_symmetry.space_group_name_H-M   'P 1'
#
loop_
_entity.id
_entity.type
_entity.pdbx_description
1 polymer ?
#
loop_
_entity_poly.entity_id
_entity_poly.type
_entity_poly.pdbx_seq_one_letter_code
_entity_poly.pdbx_strand_id
1 'polypeptide(L)'
;MASEIQQSVLEMTFPDLVAVALKRKWTAEKVVGMLKSRISRDQKYLSYRANKGAHTAYDDVTATDLPMLALAAALLLQEQL
;
A
#
# COMPACT_ATOMS: atom_id res chain seq x y z
N MET A 1 28.45 6.11 6.16
CA MET A 1 28.29 5.67 4.76
C MET A 1 27.00 4.87 4.53
N ALA A 2 26.62 3.89 5.36
CA ALA A 2 25.31 3.22 5.25
C ALA A 2 24.11 4.03 5.80
N SER A 3 24.36 5.04 6.64
CA SER A 3 23.31 5.83 7.33
C SER A 3 22.67 6.91 6.45
N GLU A 4 23.36 7.44 5.44
CA GLU A 4 22.85 8.54 4.60
C GLU A 4 21.82 8.06 3.58
N ILE A 5 21.90 6.79 3.15
CA ILE A 5 20.91 6.17 2.25
C ILE A 5 19.60 5.88 3.00
N GLN A 6 19.67 5.60 4.31
CA GLN A 6 18.47 5.37 5.13
C GLN A 6 17.75 6.67 5.52
N GLN A 7 18.47 7.79 5.67
CA GLN A 7 17.86 9.09 5.97
C GLN A 7 17.19 9.73 4.74
N SER A 8 17.65 9.49 3.51
CA SER A 8 17.06 10.11 2.31
C SER A 8 15.71 9.53 1.87
N VAL A 9 15.33 8.35 2.39
CA VAL A 9 14.02 7.73 2.11
C VAL A 9 12.89 8.37 2.95
N LEU A 10 13.23 9.09 4.02
CA LEU A 10 12.27 9.60 5.01
C LEU A 10 11.58 10.93 4.64
N GLU A 11 11.96 11.57 3.54
CA GLU A 11 11.35 12.85 3.10
C GLU A 11 10.89 12.82 1.63
N MET A 12 10.44 11.67 1.13
CA MET A 12 9.81 11.65 -0.19
C MET A 12 8.41 12.26 -0.13
N THR A 13 8.20 13.34 -0.87
CA THR A 13 6.88 13.92 -1.04
C THR A 13 6.01 13.02 -1.93
N PHE A 14 4.69 13.24 -1.95
CA PHE A 14 3.81 12.51 -2.86
C PHE A 14 4.24 12.64 -4.34
N PRO A 15 4.58 13.83 -4.87
CA PRO A 15 5.17 13.97 -6.19
C PRO A 15 6.43 13.12 -6.44
N ASP A 16 7.33 13.01 -5.46
CA ASP A 16 8.54 12.19 -5.60
C ASP A 16 8.21 10.71 -5.74
N LEU A 17 7.24 10.24 -4.95
CA LEU A 17 6.76 8.85 -5.02
C LEU A 17 6.11 8.54 -6.38
N VAL A 18 5.32 9.48 -6.92
CA VAL A 18 4.75 9.38 -8.27
C VAL A 18 5.86 9.34 -9.32
N ALA A 19 6.85 10.23 -9.24
CA ALA A 19 7.97 10.26 -10.17
C ALA A 19 8.76 8.93 -10.16
N VAL A 20 8.94 8.30 -8.99
CA VAL A 20 9.55 6.98 -8.87
C VAL A 20 8.68 5.89 -9.51
N ALA A 21 7.36 5.90 -9.29
CA ALA A 21 6.45 4.94 -9.92
C ALA A 21 6.47 5.03 -11.45
N LEU A 22 6.46 6.26 -11.99
CA LEU A 22 6.56 6.53 -13.43
C LEU A 22 7.91 6.07 -14.01
N LYS A 23 9.04 6.38 -13.35
CA LYS A 23 10.37 5.89 -13.75
C LYS A 23 10.44 4.36 -13.77
N ARG A 24 9.74 3.70 -12.86
CA ARG A 24 9.64 2.23 -12.80
C ARG A 24 8.64 1.64 -13.79
N LYS A 25 8.03 2.46 -14.65
CA LYS A 25 7.03 2.07 -15.66
C LYS A 25 5.90 1.23 -15.07
N TRP A 26 5.37 1.66 -13.93
CA TRP A 26 4.21 0.99 -13.33
C TRP A 26 2.98 1.23 -14.20
N THR A 27 2.40 0.15 -14.70
CA THR A 27 1.12 0.19 -15.42
C THR A 27 -0.04 0.08 -14.42
N ALA A 28 -1.25 0.45 -14.83
CA ALA A 28 -2.42 0.33 -13.97
C ALA A 28 -2.69 -1.15 -13.59
N GLU A 29 -2.46 -2.13 -14.47
CA GLU A 29 -2.58 -3.56 -14.11
C GLU A 29 -1.60 -3.95 -13.00
N LYS A 30 -0.35 -3.45 -13.08
CA LYS A 30 0.66 -3.70 -12.06
C LYS A 30 0.30 -3.06 -10.73
N VAL A 31 -0.22 -1.83 -10.75
CA VAL A 31 -0.69 -1.14 -9.54
C VAL A 31 -1.86 -1.90 -8.91
N VAL A 32 -2.86 -2.29 -9.70
CA VAL A 32 -3.99 -3.12 -9.25
C VAL A 32 -3.50 -4.45 -8.65
N GLY A 33 -2.55 -5.13 -9.29
CA GLY A 33 -1.96 -6.37 -8.76
C GLY A 33 -1.27 -6.18 -7.41
N MET A 34 -0.57 -5.06 -7.21
CA MET A 34 0.04 -4.74 -5.92
C MET A 34 -0.98 -4.36 -4.86
N LEU A 35 -2.02 -3.59 -5.21
CA LEU A 35 -3.12 -3.26 -4.30
C LEU A 35 -3.84 -4.52 -3.83
N LYS A 36 -4.19 -5.44 -4.73
CA LYS A 36 -4.78 -6.75 -4.39
C LYS A 36 -3.88 -7.56 -3.45
N SER A 37 -2.58 -7.59 -3.74
CA SER A 37 -1.59 -8.30 -2.91
C SER A 37 -1.47 -7.68 -1.52
N ARG A 38 -1.48 -6.35 -1.43
CA ARG A 38 -1.47 -5.60 -0.16
C ARG A 38 -2.71 -5.90 0.66
N ILE A 39 -3.89 -5.79 0.06
CA ILE A 39 -5.19 -6.09 0.68
C ILE A 39 -5.19 -7.50 1.27
N SER A 40 -4.79 -8.51 0.48
CA SER A 40 -4.75 -9.90 0.94
C SER A 40 -3.80 -10.11 2.13
N ARG A 41 -2.63 -9.47 2.11
CA ARG A 41 -1.66 -9.54 3.21
C ARG A 41 -2.21 -8.89 4.48
N ASP A 42 -2.81 -7.71 4.35
CA ASP A 42 -3.31 -6.94 5.48
C ASP A 42 -4.54 -7.61 6.12
N GLN A 43 -5.41 -8.22 5.32
CA GLN A 43 -6.48 -9.07 5.83
C GLN A 43 -5.94 -10.26 6.64
N LYS A 44 -4.90 -10.95 6.14
CA LYS A 44 -4.25 -12.04 6.89
C LYS A 44 -3.61 -11.55 8.18
N TYR A 45 -2.98 -10.38 8.16
CA TYR A 45 -2.40 -9.74 9.33
C TYR A 45 -3.47 -9.47 10.39
N LEU A 46 -4.58 -8.81 10.03
CA LEU A 46 -5.67 -8.53 10.97
C LEU A 46 -6.30 -9.81 11.54
N SER A 47 -6.51 -10.84 10.72
CA SER A 47 -6.99 -12.14 11.20
C SER A 47 -6.03 -12.78 12.19
N TYR A 48 -4.72 -12.71 11.93
CA TYR A 48 -3.70 -13.20 12.87
C TYR A 48 -3.75 -12.42 14.21
N ARG A 49 -3.88 -11.11 14.16
CA ARG A 49 -3.93 -10.23 15.34
C ARG A 49 -5.17 -10.48 16.19
N ALA A 50 -6.33 -10.60 15.55
CA ALA A 50 -7.58 -10.99 16.19
C ALA A 50 -7.48 -12.35 16.89
N ASN A 51 -6.91 -13.36 16.23
CA ASN A 51 -6.71 -14.69 16.81
C ASN A 51 -5.75 -14.69 18.01
N LYS A 52 -4.81 -13.74 18.07
CA LYS A 52 -3.90 -13.55 19.20
C LYS A 52 -4.49 -12.69 20.32
N GLY A 53 -5.70 -12.14 20.14
CA GLY A 53 -6.32 -11.23 21.10
C GLY A 53 -5.51 -9.93 21.32
N ALA A 54 -4.67 -9.56 20.35
CA ALA A 54 -3.79 -8.40 20.44
C ALA A 54 -4.27 -7.31 19.47
N HIS A 55 -4.40 -6.09 19.98
CA HIS A 55 -4.85 -4.92 19.22
C HIS A 55 -3.89 -3.74 19.42
N THR A 56 -3.63 -2.98 18.36
CA THR A 56 -2.78 -1.80 18.31
C THR A 56 -3.39 -0.76 17.38
N ALA A 57 -3.01 0.51 17.52
CA ALA A 57 -3.46 1.57 16.62
C ALA A 57 -3.12 1.30 15.13
N TYR A 58 -2.06 0.51 14.85
CA TYR A 58 -1.75 0.10 13.48
C TYR A 58 -2.79 -0.85 12.89
N ASP A 59 -3.43 -1.69 13.72
CA ASP A 59 -4.53 -2.56 13.31
C ASP A 59 -5.72 -1.71 12.83
N ASP A 60 -6.05 -0.62 13.52
CA ASP A 60 -7.14 0.31 13.18
C ASP A 60 -6.88 1.05 11.86
N VAL A 61 -5.66 1.55 11.67
CA VAL A 61 -5.24 2.21 10.42
C VAL A 61 -5.33 1.21 9.27
N THR A 62 -4.78 0.02 9.45
CA THR A 62 -4.82 -1.04 8.43
C THR A 62 -6.26 -1.41 8.05
N ALA A 63 -7.15 -1.55 9.03
CA ALA A 63 -8.56 -1.86 8.78
C ALA A 63 -9.28 -0.73 8.02
N THR A 64 -8.96 0.52 8.34
CA THR A 64 -9.53 1.71 7.67
C THR A 64 -9.03 1.87 6.24
N ASP A 65 -7.77 1.50 5.98
CA ASP A 65 -7.15 1.60 4.65
C ASP A 65 -7.68 0.56 3.66
N LEU A 66 -8.08 -0.63 4.14
CA LEU A 66 -8.50 -1.74 3.28
C LEU A 66 -9.61 -1.37 2.28
N PRO A 67 -10.74 -0.74 2.68
CA PRO A 67 -11.76 -0.27 1.73
C PRO A 67 -11.24 0.79 0.75
N MET A 68 -10.38 1.72 1.19
CA MET A 68 -9.83 2.76 0.31
C MET A 68 -8.94 2.17 -0.77
N LEU A 69 -8.08 1.20 -0.41
CA LEU A 69 -7.23 0.48 -1.36
C LEU A 69 -8.06 -0.35 -2.34
N ALA A 70 -9.14 -0.98 -1.89
CA ALA A 70 -10.04 -1.75 -2.74
C ALA A 70 -10.78 -0.84 -3.75
N LEU A 71 -11.28 0.31 -3.30
CA LEU A 71 -11.91 1.30 -4.17
C LEU A 71 -10.93 1.85 -5.21
N ALA A 72 -9.69 2.18 -4.81
CA ALA A 72 -8.66 2.63 -5.73
C ALA A 72 -8.36 1.58 -6.82
N ALA A 73 -8.28 0.29 -6.45
CA ALA A 73 -8.11 -0.79 -7.42
C ALA A 73 -9.30 -0.92 -8.39
N ALA A 74 -10.53 -0.71 -7.92
CA ALA A 74 -11.72 -0.77 -8.75
C ALA A 74 -11.79 0.39 -9.75
N LEU A 75 -11.49 1.62 -9.32
CA LEU A 75 -11.48 2.81 -10.19
C LEU A 75 -10.42 2.67 -11.29
N LEU A 76 -9.21 2.22 -10.95
CA LEU A 76 -8.15 1.98 -11.93
C LEU A 76 -8.54 0.92 -12.98
N LEU A 77 -9.32 -0.09 -12.61
CA LEU A 77 -9.81 -1.08 -13.58
C LEU A 77 -10.91 -0.51 -14.48
N GLN A 78 -11.74 0.40 -13.97
CA GLN A 78 -12.81 1.03 -14.75
C GLN A 78 -12.27 1.98 -15.83
N GLU A 79 -11.18 2.71 -15.55
CA GLU A 79 -10.53 3.59 -16.54
C GLU A 79 -9.80 2.83 -17.67
N GLN A 80 -9.66 1.51 -17.54
CA GLN A 80 -9.03 0.65 -18.55
C GLN A 80 -10.03 -0.03 -19.51
N LEU A 81 -11.34 0.13 -19.28
CA LEU A 81 -12.43 -0.40 -20.11
C LEU A 81 -12.92 0.65 -21.10
#